data_AF-A0A355B7I5-F1
#
_entry.id   AF-A0A355B7I5-F1
#
_cell.length_a   1.000
_cell.length_b   1.000
_cell.length_c   1.000
_cell.angle_alpha   90.00
_cell.angle_beta   90.00
_cell.angle_gamma   90.00
#
_symmetry.space_group_name_H-M   'P 1'
#
loop_
_entity.id
_entity.type
_entity.pdbx_description
1 polymer ?
#
loop_
_entity_poly.entity_id
_entity_poly.type
_entity_poly.pdbx_seq_one_letter_code
_entity_poly.pdbx_strand_id
1 'polypeptide(L)'
;MEYNYIKAIHLLFVITWFAGLFYIVRLFVYHAEALQKPQPDQNILVKQYQIMQYRLWYIITWPSAVLASLFAIYLLYLVPEWLSQSWMQIKLAFVVLLYLYHAKCHQIFKQLQQN
;
A
#
# COMPACT_ATOMS: atom_id res chain seq x y z
N MET A 1 -12.14 20.08 17.79
CA MET A 1 -12.71 18.73 17.59
C MET A 1 -12.36 18.18 16.20
N GLU A 2 -12.53 18.97 15.13
CA GLU A 2 -12.28 18.57 13.73
C GLU A 2 -10.87 18.03 13.45
N TYR A 3 -9.83 18.67 13.99
CA TYR A 3 -8.44 18.23 13.83
C TYR A 3 -8.21 16.76 14.28
N ASN A 4 -8.80 16.33 15.40
CA ASN A 4 -8.63 14.97 15.90
C ASN A 4 -9.35 13.95 15.01
N TYR A 5 -10.49 14.31 14.42
CA TYR A 5 -11.18 13.46 13.44
C TYR A 5 -10.36 13.29 12.17
N ILE A 6 -9.81 14.38 11.63
CA ILE A 6 -8.93 14.33 10.45
C ILE A 6 -7.71 13.47 10.74
N LYS A 7 -7.09 13.64 11.92
CA LYS A 7 -5.95 12.84 12.36
C LYS A 7 -6.31 11.35 12.49
N ALA A 8 -7.49 11.03 13.00
CA ALA A 8 -7.98 9.65 13.10
C ALA A 8 -8.22 9.04 11.71
N ILE A 9 -8.86 9.77 10.79
CA ILE A 9 -9.10 9.32 9.41
C ILE A 9 -7.78 9.13 8.66
N HIS A 10 -6.83 10.05 8.81
CA HIS A 10 -5.48 9.89 8.27
C HIS A 10 -4.83 8.60 8.78
N LEU A 11 -4.86 8.37 10.09
CA LEU A 11 -4.29 7.17 10.71
C LEU A 11 -4.96 5.90 10.19
N LEU A 12 -6.28 5.91 10.02
CA LEU A 12 -7.03 4.80 9.44
C LEU A 12 -6.51 4.47 8.05
N PHE A 13 -6.38 5.47 7.16
CA PHE A 13 -5.87 5.23 5.80
C PHE A 13 -4.41 4.76 5.79
N VAL A 14 -3.58 5.29 6.69
CA VAL A 14 -2.20 4.81 6.85
C VAL A 14 -2.19 3.33 7.22
N ILE A 15 -2.96 2.91 8.23
CA ILE A 15 -3.03 1.49 8.64
C ILE A 15 -3.53 0.60 7.50
N THR A 16 -4.59 1.01 6.80
CA THR A 16 -5.13 0.27 5.66
C THR A 16 -4.11 0.14 4.52
N TRP A 17 -3.35 1.20 4.26
CA TRP A 17 -2.29 1.19 3.25
C TRP A 17 -1.15 0.25 3.63
N PHE A 18 -0.68 0.31 4.87
CA PHE A 18 0.34 -0.61 5.38
C PHE A 18 -0.14 -2.07 5.33
N ALA A 19 -1.37 -2.35 5.75
CA ALA A 19 -1.94 -3.69 5.69
C ALA A 19 -1.98 -4.24 4.25
N GLY A 20 -2.39 -3.41 3.28
CA GLY A 20 -2.39 -3.77 1.86
C GLY A 20 -0.98 -4.08 1.32
N LEU A 21 0.01 -3.24 1.68
CA LEU A 21 1.40 -3.42 1.30
C LEU A 21 2.03 -4.72 1.85
N PHE A 22 1.76 -5.07 3.10
CA PHE A 22 2.24 -6.33 3.66
C PHE A 22 1.52 -7.54 3.09
N TYR A 23 0.21 -7.43 2.86
CA TYR A 23 -0.60 -8.53 2.33
C TYR A 23 -0.27 -8.86 0.87
N ILE A 24 0.09 -7.87 0.05
CA ILE A 24 0.39 -8.13 -1.36
C ILE A 24 1.67 -8.96 -1.55
N VAL A 25 2.70 -8.74 -0.71
CA VAL A 25 3.94 -9.52 -0.80
C VAL A 25 3.68 -10.99 -0.52
N ARG A 26 2.81 -11.28 0.45
CA ARG A 26 2.38 -12.65 0.72
C ARG A 26 1.67 -13.27 -0.47
N LEU A 27 0.79 -12.52 -1.14
CA LEU A 27 0.15 -12.98 -2.38
C LEU A 27 1.14 -13.22 -3.52
N PHE A 28 2.23 -12.46 -3.61
CA PHE A 28 3.28 -12.69 -4.61
C PHE A 28 3.98 -14.03 -4.40
N VAL A 29 4.28 -14.39 -3.14
CA VAL A 29 4.87 -15.68 -2.79
C VAL A 29 3.93 -16.83 -3.15
N TYR A 30 2.65 -16.73 -2.78
CA TYR A 30 1.67 -17.77 -3.12
C TYR A 30 1.44 -17.92 -4.62
N HIS A 31 1.52 -16.83 -5.38
CA HIS A 31 1.48 -16.88 -6.84
C HIS A 31 2.70 -17.63 -7.38
N ALA A 32 3.91 -17.31 -6.90
CA ALA A 32 5.14 -17.99 -7.32
C ALA A 32 5.15 -19.49 -6.97
N GLU A 33 4.60 -19.87 -5.83
CA GLU A 33 4.41 -21.28 -5.44
C GLU A 33 3.36 -21.99 -6.32
N ALA A 34 2.27 -21.30 -6.67
CA ALA A 34 1.24 -21.84 -7.55
C ALA A 34 1.79 -22.14 -8.96
N LEU A 35 2.72 -21.32 -9.45
CA LEU A 35 3.43 -21.56 -10.73
C LEU A 35 4.25 -22.85 -10.75
N GLN A 36 4.62 -23.42 -9.59
CA GLN A 36 5.40 -24.66 -9.50
C GLN A 36 4.51 -25.92 -9.40
N LYS A 37 3.19 -25.77 -9.32
CA LYS A 37 2.25 -26.89 -9.24
C LYS A 37 2.05 -27.55 -10.62
N PRO A 38 1.82 -28.88 -10.68
CA PRO A 38 1.46 -29.53 -11.93
C PRO A 38 0.08 -29.07 -12.42
N GLN A 39 -0.14 -29.14 -13.75
CA GLN A 39 -1.45 -28.87 -14.34
C GLN A 39 -2.46 -29.96 -13.92
N PRO A 40 -3.74 -29.61 -13.68
CA PRO A 40 -4.44 -28.37 -14.02
C PRO A 40 -4.50 -27.30 -12.90
N ASP A 41 -4.12 -27.64 -11.67
CA ASP A 41 -4.29 -26.78 -10.47
C ASP A 41 -3.56 -25.43 -10.59
N GLN A 42 -2.42 -25.42 -11.27
CA GLN A 42 -1.62 -24.22 -11.57
C GLN A 42 -2.47 -23.11 -12.21
N ASN A 43 -3.22 -23.42 -13.27
CA ASN A 43 -3.96 -22.43 -14.04
C ASN A 43 -5.13 -21.81 -13.24
N ILE A 44 -5.74 -22.59 -12.35
CA ILE A 44 -6.85 -22.15 -11.51
C ILE A 44 -6.32 -21.22 -10.42
N LEU A 45 -5.27 -21.65 -9.70
CA LEU A 45 -4.67 -20.91 -8.60
C LEU A 45 -4.05 -19.60 -9.07
N VAL A 46 -3.30 -19.60 -10.18
CA VAL A 46 -2.66 -18.38 -10.73
C VAL A 46 -3.72 -17.34 -11.10
N LYS A 47 -4.78 -17.72 -11.81
CA LYS A 47 -5.89 -16.80 -12.15
C LYS A 47 -6.56 -16.24 -10.91
N GLN A 48 -6.80 -17.09 -9.90
CA GLN A 48 -7.40 -16.64 -8.64
C GLN A 48 -6.49 -15.64 -7.92
N TYR A 49 -5.19 -15.91 -7.81
CA TYR A 49 -4.25 -15.00 -7.16
C TYR A 49 -4.09 -13.68 -7.92
N GLN A 50 -4.08 -13.69 -9.26
CA GLN A 50 -4.07 -12.46 -10.07
C GLN A 50 -5.29 -11.58 -9.76
N ILE A 51 -6.50 -12.16 -9.66
CA ILE A 51 -7.72 -11.42 -9.30
C ILE A 51 -7.61 -10.85 -7.87
N MET A 52 -7.13 -11.65 -6.91
CA MET A 52 -6.97 -11.21 -5.52
C MET A 52 -5.95 -10.07 -5.41
N GLN A 53 -4.80 -10.19 -6.08
CA GLN A 53 -3.77 -9.16 -6.13
C GLN A 53 -4.31 -7.88 -6.78
N TYR A 54 -5.02 -7.98 -7.90
CA TYR A 54 -5.60 -6.83 -8.59
C TYR A 54 -6.59 -6.06 -7.70
N ARG A 55 -7.52 -6.78 -7.07
CA ARG A 55 -8.53 -6.18 -6.18
C ARG A 55 -7.84 -5.51 -4.99
N LEU A 56 -6.92 -6.20 -4.32
CA LEU A 56 -6.19 -5.61 -3.19
C LEU A 56 -5.39 -4.37 -3.62
N TRP A 57 -4.71 -4.42 -4.76
CA TRP A 57 -3.83 -3.34 -5.18
C TRP A 57 -4.61 -2.10 -5.59
N TYR A 58 -5.56 -2.23 -6.52
CA TYR A 58 -6.28 -1.08 -7.08
C TYR A 58 -7.49 -0.63 -6.27
N ILE A 59 -8.14 -1.51 -5.51
CA ILE A 59 -9.33 -1.14 -4.72
C ILE A 59 -8.93 -0.69 -3.31
N ILE A 60 -7.91 -1.30 -2.71
CA ILE A 60 -7.55 -1.04 -1.30
C ILE A 60 -6.27 -0.22 -1.19
N THR A 61 -5.16 -0.72 -1.75
CA THR A 61 -3.82 -0.20 -1.46
C THR A 61 -3.56 1.15 -2.13
N TRP A 62 -3.93 1.32 -3.40
CA TRP A 62 -3.78 2.58 -4.12
C TRP A 62 -4.68 3.70 -3.55
N PRO A 63 -6.00 3.48 -3.38
CA PRO A 63 -6.90 4.52 -2.86
C PRO A 63 -6.52 4.94 -1.44
N SER A 64 -6.13 3.99 -0.58
CA SER A 64 -5.68 4.31 0.78
C SER A 64 -4.37 5.10 0.79
N ALA A 65 -3.41 4.79 -0.09
CA ALA A 65 -2.17 5.57 -0.22
C ALA A 65 -2.45 7.03 -0.61
N VAL A 66 -3.35 7.26 -1.57
CA VAL A 66 -3.73 8.60 -2.04
C VAL A 66 -4.43 9.36 -0.93
N LEU A 67 -5.44 8.75 -0.29
CA LEU A 67 -6.19 9.39 0.78
C LEU A 67 -5.30 9.67 1.99
N ALA A 68 -4.44 8.74 2.40
CA ALA A 68 -3.48 8.94 3.47
C ALA A 68 -2.60 10.19 3.23
N SER A 69 -2.09 10.35 2.01
CA SER A 69 -1.26 11.50 1.64
C SER A 69 -2.04 12.81 1.52
N LEU A 70 -3.27 12.78 1.00
CA LEU A 70 -4.14 13.96 0.98
C LEU A 70 -4.41 14.47 2.40
N PHE A 71 -4.77 13.57 3.33
CA PHE A 71 -4.98 13.95 4.72
C PHE A 71 -3.68 14.36 5.43
N ALA A 72 -2.53 13.79 5.04
CA ALA A 72 -1.24 14.22 5.58
C ALA A 72 -0.93 15.68 5.20
N ILE A 73 -1.11 16.04 3.92
CA ILE A 73 -0.92 17.41 3.43
C ILE A 73 -1.91 18.35 4.10
N TYR A 74 -3.17 17.93 4.23
CA TYR A 74 -4.20 18.74 4.89
C TYR A 74 -3.88 19.01 6.38
N LEU A 75 -3.39 18.02 7.11
CA LEU A 75 -2.92 18.22 8.50
C LEU A 75 -1.72 19.16 8.58
N LEU A 76 -0.80 19.07 7.61
CA LEU A 76 0.37 19.94 7.54
C LEU A 76 0.00 21.39 7.25
N TYR A 77 -1.05 21.61 6.44
CA TYR A 77 -1.61 22.94 6.18
C TYR A 77 -2.28 23.55 7.42
N LEU A 78 -2.97 22.73 8.22
CA LEU A 78 -3.60 23.19 9.47
C LEU A 78 -2.57 23.54 10.55
N VAL A 79 -1.42 22.86 10.58
CA VAL A 79 -0.36 23.10 11.57
C VAL A 79 1.01 23.14 10.88
N PRO A 80 1.38 24.28 10.26
CA PRO A 80 2.63 24.41 9.51
C PRO A 80 3.87 24.36 10.42
N GLU A 81 3.72 24.69 11.71
CA GLU A 81 4.80 24.61 12.72
C GLU A 81 5.39 23.19 12.87
N TRP A 82 4.70 22.14 12.43
CA TRP A 82 5.26 20.81 12.49
C TRP A 82 6.44 20.59 11.55
N LEU A 83 6.57 21.35 10.48
CA LEU A 83 7.69 21.25 9.55
C LEU A 83 9.04 21.64 10.17
N SER A 84 9.02 22.50 11.19
CA SER A 84 10.24 22.91 11.91
C SER A 84 10.71 21.88 12.93
N GLN A 85 9.88 20.87 13.23
CA GLN A 85 10.18 19.85 14.22
C GLN A 85 10.98 18.69 13.60
N SER A 86 12.12 18.33 14.19
CA SER A 86 13.01 17.28 13.68
C SER A 86 12.31 15.91 13.54
N TRP A 87 11.38 15.58 14.42
CA TRP A 87 10.63 14.31 14.36
C TRP A 87 9.72 14.23 13.12
N MET A 88 9.19 15.36 12.62
CA MET A 88 8.34 15.38 11.43
C MET A 88 9.18 15.13 10.16
N GLN A 89 10.39 15.70 10.10
CA GLN A 89 11.32 15.46 8.99
C GLN A 89 11.70 13.98 8.89
N ILE A 90 12.01 13.34 10.03
CA ILE A 90 12.29 11.90 10.10
C ILE A 90 11.07 11.11 9.63
N LYS A 91 9.87 11.46 10.11
CA LYS A 91 8.63 10.79 9.69
C LYS A 91 8.39 10.90 8.18
N LEU A 92 8.59 12.08 7.59
CA LEU A 92 8.46 12.28 6.15
C LEU A 92 9.49 11.45 5.36
N ALA A 93 10.72 11.33 5.85
CA ALA A 93 11.72 10.45 5.24
C ALA A 93 11.25 8.98 5.21
N PHE A 94 10.65 8.48 6.30
CA PHE A 94 10.04 7.14 6.31
C PHE A 94 8.86 7.00 5.36
N VAL A 95 8.02 8.03 5.21
CA VAL A 95 6.91 8.02 4.24
C VAL A 95 7.45 7.94 2.81
N VAL A 96 8.52 8.67 2.48
CA VAL A 96 9.18 8.57 1.18
C VAL A 96 9.73 7.17 0.94
N LEU A 97 10.38 6.58 1.94
CA LEU A 97 10.85 5.19 1.88
C LEU A 97 9.71 4.20 1.64
N LEU A 98 8.56 4.40 2.32
CA LEU A 98 7.37 3.59 2.12
C LEU A 98 6.80 3.71 0.71
N TYR A 99 6.85 4.91 0.11
CA TYR A 99 6.47 5.11 -1.29
C TYR A 99 7.42 4.41 -2.27
N LEU A 100 8.73 4.41 -1.99
CA LEU A 100 9.69 3.63 -2.78
C LEU A 100 9.38 2.14 -2.70
N TYR A 101 9.05 1.64 -1.50
CA TYR A 101 8.61 0.26 -1.31
C TYR A 101 7.31 -0.04 -2.07
N HIS A 102 6.30 0.84 -1.99
CA HIS A 102 5.06 0.71 -2.75
C HIS A 102 5.32 0.66 -4.27
N ALA A 103 6.22 1.50 -4.78
CA ALA A 103 6.62 1.48 -6.19
C ALA A 103 7.30 0.16 -6.59
N LYS A 104 8.16 -0.41 -5.73
CA LYS A 104 8.76 -1.73 -5.94
C LYS A 104 7.70 -2.83 -5.98
N CYS A 105 6.74 -2.83 -5.05
CA CYS A 105 5.61 -3.76 -5.09
C CYS A 105 4.78 -3.60 -6.37
N HIS A 106 4.58 -2.37 -6.87
CA HIS A 106 3.88 -2.14 -8.12
C HIS A 106 4.60 -2.76 -9.34
N GLN A 107 5.94 -2.70 -9.36
CA GLN A 107 6.74 -3.32 -10.42
C GLN A 107 6.57 -4.85 -10.42
N ILE A 108 6.66 -5.48 -9.25
CA ILE A 108 6.48 -6.92 -9.09
C ILE A 108 5.05 -7.34 -9.46
N PHE A 109 4.04 -6.57 -9.03
CA PHE A 109 2.65 -6.79 -9.39
C PHE A 109 2.45 -6.82 -10.91
N LYS A 110 3.03 -5.85 -11.63
CA LYS A 110 2.96 -5.81 -13.11
C LYS A 110 3.65 -7.00 -13.76
N GLN A 111 4.82 -7.41 -13.25
CA GLN A 111 5.54 -8.57 -13.77
C GLN A 111 4.74 -9.87 -13.60
N LEU A 112 4.14 -10.09 -12.42
CA LEU A 112 3.31 -11.27 -12.13
C LEU A 112 1.97 -11.29 -12.86
N GLN A 113 1.51 -10.16 -13.39
CA GLN A 113 0.31 -10.09 -14.20
C GLN A 113 0.58 -10.30 -15.70
N GLN A 114 1.84 -10.15 -16.14
CA GLN A 114 2.27 -10.40 -17.52
C GLN A 114 2.71 -11.85 -17.78
N ASN A 115 3.12 -12.56 -16.73
CA ASN A 115 3.41 -14.00 -16.74
C ASN A 115 2.14 -14.83 -16.45
#